data_AF-A0A353GBP2-F1
#
_entry.id   AF-A0A353GBP2-F1
#
_cell.length_a   1.000
_cell.length_b   1.000
_cell.length_c   1.000
_cell.angle_alpha   90.00
_cell.angle_beta   90.00
_cell.angle_gamma   90.00
#
_symmetry.space_group_name_H-M   'P 1'
#
loop_
_entity.id
_entity.type
_entity.pdbx_description
1 polymer ?
#
loop_
_entity_poly.entity_id
_entity_poly.type
_entity_poly.pdbx_seq_one_letter_code
_entity_poly.pdbx_strand_id
1 'polypeptide(L)'
;FVKQALVNLANEIGVKFEEPTVDDREGWAKLMKKVGVKGIHIAERDTQRTKNPKPLDVFWNTWSVEGFISEGLQPAELGWGTHENWMPKNAKKHKKGCKAAIYLEQPGANTRVRTWCPTPGPQYGFLVTHNESISIADYFTVEKDGEVTFRPTCHYAYHPANDAVLSLHEMFGNGGKAQPVLHVLDENELVDGVDELGVLLYGHEKNAYWYGSRLSLEETREIAPYQNATGLQVTSAVLAGMVWAIENPKAGIVEADEVDYKRCLEVQMPYLGPVEGHYTDWTPLDGRPGLFPEDLDTKDPWQFKNILVR
;
A
#
# COMPACT_ATOMS: atom_id res chain seq x y z
N PHE A 1 1.36 -6.05 8.19
CA PHE A 1 -0.09 -6.35 8.05
C PHE A 1 -0.45 -7.52 7.12
N VAL A 2 0.19 -7.69 5.95
CA VAL A 2 -0.17 -8.77 4.98
C VAL A 2 -0.26 -10.17 5.60
N LYS A 3 0.75 -10.60 6.37
CA LYS A 3 0.74 -11.93 7.04
C LYS A 3 -0.47 -12.11 7.96
N GLN A 4 -0.78 -11.12 8.81
CA GLN A 4 -1.96 -11.14 9.68
C GLN A 4 -3.26 -11.19 8.87
N ALA A 5 -3.37 -10.38 7.82
CA ALA A 5 -4.55 -10.35 6.96
C ALA A 5 -4.79 -11.70 6.28
N LEU A 6 -3.72 -12.35 5.81
CA LEU A 6 -3.78 -13.68 5.21
C LEU A 6 -4.21 -14.76 6.20
N VAL A 7 -3.70 -14.71 7.44
CA VAL A 7 -4.13 -15.62 8.53
C VAL A 7 -5.61 -15.42 8.86
N ASN A 8 -6.07 -14.17 9.01
CA ASN A 8 -7.47 -13.86 9.26
C ASN A 8 -8.36 -14.41 8.14
N LEU A 9 -8.01 -14.09 6.89
CA LEU A 9 -8.74 -14.52 5.72
C LEU A 9 -8.80 -16.05 5.63
N ALA A 10 -7.66 -16.75 5.77
CA ALA A 10 -7.60 -18.22 5.72
C ALA A 10 -8.50 -18.90 6.75
N ASN A 11 -8.53 -18.37 7.98
CA ASN A 11 -9.41 -18.85 9.04
C ASN A 11 -10.88 -18.62 8.71
N GLU A 12 -11.23 -17.42 8.21
CA GLU A 12 -12.61 -17.07 7.92
C GLU A 12 -13.21 -17.83 6.74
N ILE A 13 -12.41 -18.16 5.71
CA ILE A 13 -12.86 -19.00 4.59
C ILE A 13 -12.75 -20.51 4.89
N GLY A 14 -12.32 -20.89 6.09
CA GLY A 14 -12.24 -22.28 6.52
C GLY A 14 -11.17 -23.11 5.81
N VAL A 15 -10.13 -22.47 5.26
CA VAL A 15 -8.98 -23.17 4.71
C VAL A 15 -8.20 -23.81 5.87
N LYS A 16 -7.95 -25.12 5.81
CA LYS A 16 -7.04 -25.79 6.76
C LYS A 16 -5.59 -25.42 6.43
N PHE A 17 -4.86 -24.88 7.39
CA PHE A 17 -3.43 -24.59 7.27
C PHE A 17 -2.77 -24.70 8.64
N GLU A 18 -1.46 -24.92 8.64
CA GLU A 18 -0.59 -24.60 9.77
C GLU A 18 0.04 -23.25 9.44
N GLU A 19 0.06 -22.34 10.39
CA GLU A 19 0.62 -21.01 10.16
C GLU A 19 2.12 -21.14 9.86
N PRO A 20 2.59 -20.67 8.68
CA PRO A 20 4.00 -20.80 8.32
C PRO A 20 4.90 -20.04 9.30
N THR A 21 6.06 -20.62 9.61
CA THR A 21 7.05 -20.00 10.50
C THR A 21 7.69 -18.78 9.83
N VAL A 22 8.45 -18.00 10.61
CA VAL A 22 9.13 -16.79 10.12
C VAL A 22 10.09 -17.09 8.95
N ASP A 23 10.75 -18.24 8.99
CA ASP A 23 11.69 -18.75 8.00
C ASP A 23 11.04 -19.53 6.84
N ASP A 24 9.73 -19.81 6.92
CA ASP A 24 8.98 -20.55 5.89
C ASP A 24 8.30 -19.63 4.87
N ARG A 25 9.13 -18.93 4.07
CA ARG A 25 8.65 -18.11 2.95
C ARG A 25 7.77 -18.91 1.98
N GLU A 26 8.16 -20.14 1.67
CA GLU A 26 7.42 -20.98 0.70
C GLU A 26 6.03 -21.35 1.23
N GLY A 27 5.90 -21.64 2.53
CA GLY A 27 4.63 -21.84 3.21
C GLY A 27 3.73 -20.62 3.15
N TRP A 28 4.27 -19.41 3.36
CA TRP A 28 3.53 -18.16 3.21
C TRP A 28 3.01 -17.95 1.78
N ALA A 29 3.87 -18.15 0.78
CA ALA A 29 3.49 -18.04 -0.64
C ALA A 29 2.41 -19.07 -1.02
N LYS A 30 2.56 -20.33 -0.57
CA LYS A 30 1.56 -21.40 -0.79
C LYS A 30 0.23 -21.10 -0.12
N LEU A 31 0.25 -20.54 1.10
CA LEU A 31 -0.96 -20.13 1.80
C LEU A 31 -1.71 -19.04 1.03
N MET A 32 -1.00 -18.00 0.56
CA MET A 32 -1.61 -16.93 -0.22
C MET A 32 -2.22 -17.44 -1.53
N LYS A 33 -1.51 -18.32 -2.24
CA LYS A 33 -2.03 -19.02 -3.42
C LYS A 33 -3.28 -19.83 -3.11
N LYS A 34 -3.28 -20.58 -2.00
CA LYS A 34 -4.36 -21.48 -1.59
C LYS A 34 -5.63 -20.71 -1.23
N VAL A 35 -5.48 -19.56 -0.58
CA VAL A 35 -6.57 -18.65 -0.21
C VAL A 35 -7.14 -17.91 -1.42
N GLY A 36 -6.41 -17.86 -2.53
CA GLY A 36 -6.88 -17.30 -3.79
C GLY A 36 -6.70 -15.78 -3.90
N VAL A 37 -5.75 -15.20 -3.16
CA VAL A 37 -5.42 -13.77 -3.28
C VAL A 37 -4.76 -13.53 -4.64
N LYS A 38 -5.37 -12.68 -5.48
CA LYS A 38 -4.82 -12.28 -6.78
C LYS A 38 -3.86 -11.11 -6.66
N GLY A 39 -4.13 -10.21 -5.72
CA GLY A 39 -3.24 -9.10 -5.48
C GLY A 39 -3.55 -8.35 -4.18
N ILE A 40 -2.73 -7.33 -3.95
CA ILE A 40 -2.66 -6.54 -2.74
C ILE A 40 -2.49 -5.08 -3.17
N HIS A 41 -3.36 -4.20 -2.70
CA HIS A 41 -3.00 -2.79 -2.62
C HIS A 41 -2.43 -2.50 -1.24
N ILE A 42 -1.36 -1.73 -1.17
CA ILE A 42 -1.12 -0.90 0.02
C ILE A 42 -2.14 0.23 -0.10
N ALA A 43 -3.23 0.13 0.65
CA ALA A 43 -4.40 0.98 0.50
C ALA A 43 -4.41 1.97 1.65
N GLU A 44 -3.97 3.20 1.35
CA GLU A 44 -3.83 4.27 2.32
C GLU A 44 -4.76 5.44 2.00
N ARG A 45 -5.35 5.99 3.05
CA ARG A 45 -6.07 7.25 3.02
C ARG A 45 -5.67 8.10 4.22
N ASP A 46 -4.92 9.15 3.94
CA ASP A 46 -4.66 10.22 4.89
C ASP A 46 -5.79 11.27 4.80
N THR A 47 -6.48 11.49 5.91
CA THR A 47 -7.53 12.50 6.06
C THR A 47 -7.12 13.63 6.98
N GLN A 48 -5.86 13.73 7.38
CA GLN A 48 -5.38 14.82 8.25
C GLN A 48 -5.54 16.16 7.53
N ARG A 49 -6.09 17.14 8.25
CA ARG A 49 -6.39 18.47 7.70
C ARG A 49 -5.77 19.56 8.51
N THR A 50 -5.33 20.58 7.81
CA THR A 50 -4.63 21.74 8.37
C THR A 50 -5.61 22.80 8.89
N LYS A 51 -5.14 23.61 9.85
CA LYS A 51 -5.87 24.77 10.39
C LYS A 51 -6.02 25.89 9.36
N ASN A 52 -5.06 26.01 8.45
CA ASN A 52 -4.98 27.04 7.43
C ASN A 52 -5.00 26.38 6.06
N PRO A 53 -5.65 26.98 5.03
CA PRO A 53 -5.61 26.39 3.70
C PRO A 53 -4.19 26.35 3.14
N LYS A 54 -3.90 25.35 2.30
CA LYS A 54 -2.64 25.26 1.55
C LYS A 54 -2.34 26.57 0.79
N PRO A 55 -1.17 27.19 1.01
CA PRO A 55 -0.72 28.34 0.23
C PRO A 55 -0.42 27.98 -1.24
N LEU A 56 -0.56 28.96 -2.13
CA LEU A 56 -0.09 28.85 -3.52
C LEU A 56 1.45 28.74 -3.54
N ASP A 57 1.98 27.92 -4.46
CA ASP A 57 3.43 27.74 -4.68
C ASP A 57 4.18 27.22 -3.43
N VAL A 58 3.49 26.39 -2.64
CA VAL A 58 4.05 25.66 -1.49
C VAL A 58 3.55 24.22 -1.53
N PHE A 59 4.44 23.25 -1.37
CA PHE A 59 4.07 21.84 -1.26
C PHE A 59 3.89 21.47 0.21
N TRP A 60 2.68 21.06 0.59
CA TRP A 60 2.32 20.62 1.94
C TRP A 60 2.12 19.11 1.96
N ASN A 61 2.67 18.44 2.97
CA ASN A 61 2.47 17.02 3.20
C ASN A 61 2.54 16.70 4.70
N THR A 62 2.03 15.54 5.10
CA THR A 62 2.09 15.04 6.48
C THR A 62 3.42 14.36 6.82
N TRP A 63 4.24 14.08 5.82
CA TRP A 63 5.59 13.53 5.96
C TRP A 63 6.52 14.13 4.89
N SER A 64 7.77 13.66 4.83
CA SER A 64 8.85 14.22 3.99
C SER A 64 8.38 14.62 2.58
N VAL A 65 8.33 15.93 2.33
CA VAL A 65 7.94 16.46 1.02
C VAL A 65 9.00 16.12 -0.05
N GLU A 66 10.29 16.22 0.28
CA GLU A 66 11.37 15.85 -0.64
C GLU A 66 11.31 14.36 -0.99
N GLY A 67 11.07 13.51 0.02
CA GLY A 67 10.89 12.07 -0.17
C GLY A 67 9.74 11.79 -1.12
N PHE A 68 8.56 12.35 -0.82
CA PHE A 68 7.35 12.13 -1.59
C PHE A 68 7.45 12.64 -3.04
N ILE A 69 8.10 13.79 -3.28
CA ILE A 69 8.36 14.29 -4.63
C ILE A 69 9.31 13.35 -5.37
N SER A 70 10.38 12.89 -4.72
CA SER A 70 11.37 12.00 -5.33
C SER A 70 10.72 10.69 -5.79
N GLU A 71 10.02 9.98 -4.90
CA GLU A 71 9.32 8.75 -5.26
C GLU A 71 8.15 8.99 -6.22
N GLY A 72 7.47 10.13 -6.10
CA GLY A 72 6.37 10.51 -6.98
C GLY A 72 6.80 10.77 -8.42
N LEU A 73 8.03 11.24 -8.63
CA LEU A 73 8.64 11.45 -9.94
C LEU A 73 9.35 10.20 -10.50
N GLN A 74 9.61 9.20 -9.67
CA GLN A 74 10.05 7.89 -10.15
C GLN A 74 8.95 7.21 -10.97
N PRO A 75 9.32 6.22 -11.83
CA PRO A 75 8.34 5.43 -12.56
C PRO A 75 7.28 4.83 -11.64
N ALA A 76 6.02 4.84 -12.09
CA ALA A 76 4.98 4.04 -11.45
C ALA A 76 5.41 2.57 -11.50
N GLU A 77 5.46 1.88 -10.35
CA GLU A 77 6.07 0.56 -10.23
C GLU A 77 5.21 -0.36 -9.37
N LEU A 78 5.16 -1.63 -9.75
CA LEU A 78 4.29 -2.62 -9.12
C LEU A 78 4.85 -4.03 -9.25
N GLY A 79 4.69 -4.83 -8.19
CA GLY A 79 4.75 -6.27 -8.25
C GLY A 79 3.68 -6.79 -9.21
N TRP A 80 4.08 -7.70 -10.10
CA TRP A 80 3.26 -8.13 -11.23
C TRP A 80 2.73 -9.55 -11.04
N GLY A 81 1.43 -9.66 -10.79
CA GLY A 81 0.78 -10.92 -10.49
C GLY A 81 0.67 -11.87 -11.68
N THR A 82 0.64 -13.16 -11.40
CA THR A 82 0.47 -14.20 -12.43
C THR A 82 -0.94 -14.23 -13.03
N HIS A 83 -1.94 -13.61 -12.38
CA HIS A 83 -3.31 -13.55 -12.90
C HIS A 83 -3.50 -12.46 -13.96
N GLU A 84 -2.59 -11.50 -14.05
CA GLU A 84 -2.72 -10.36 -14.95
C GLU A 84 -2.57 -10.79 -16.42
N ASN A 85 -3.56 -10.45 -17.24
CA ASN A 85 -3.60 -10.79 -18.67
C ASN A 85 -3.32 -9.59 -19.59
N TRP A 86 -3.16 -8.40 -19.03
CA TRP A 86 -2.99 -7.15 -19.76
C TRP A 86 -2.05 -6.21 -19.02
N MET A 87 -1.21 -5.48 -19.76
CA MET A 87 -0.40 -4.35 -19.23
C MET A 87 -0.45 -3.18 -20.22
N PRO A 88 -0.30 -1.92 -19.77
CA PRO A 88 -0.30 -0.77 -20.66
C PRO A 88 0.92 -0.79 -21.60
N LYS A 89 0.81 -0.11 -22.75
CA LYS A 89 1.85 -0.12 -23.80
C LYS A 89 3.20 0.42 -23.34
N ASN A 90 3.21 1.31 -22.34
CA ASN A 90 4.41 1.89 -21.75
C ASN A 90 4.92 1.10 -20.52
N ALA A 91 4.35 -0.08 -20.22
CA ALA A 91 4.91 -0.99 -19.22
C ALA A 91 6.19 -1.66 -19.71
N LYS A 92 7.15 -1.85 -18.81
CA LYS A 92 8.41 -2.56 -19.05
C LYS A 92 8.67 -3.59 -17.96
N LYS A 93 9.38 -4.65 -18.34
CA LYS A 93 9.83 -5.72 -17.43
C LYS A 93 11.33 -5.61 -17.20
N HIS A 94 11.79 -6.10 -16.06
CA HIS A 94 13.22 -6.20 -15.77
C HIS A 94 13.83 -7.47 -16.38
N LYS A 95 15.05 -7.34 -16.93
CA LYS A 95 15.82 -8.47 -17.48
C LYS A 95 16.56 -9.29 -16.39
N LYS A 96 16.82 -8.67 -15.23
CA LYS A 96 17.60 -9.21 -14.10
C LYS A 96 16.89 -8.90 -12.77
N GLY A 97 17.39 -9.46 -11.67
CA GLY A 97 16.78 -9.36 -10.33
C GLY A 97 15.76 -10.48 -10.09
N CYS A 98 14.93 -10.34 -9.05
CA CYS A 98 13.85 -11.28 -8.73
C CYS A 98 12.75 -11.36 -9.81
N LYS A 99 12.70 -10.37 -10.72
CA LYS A 99 11.70 -10.27 -11.81
C LYS A 99 10.26 -10.31 -11.29
N ALA A 100 10.05 -9.78 -10.08
CA ALA A 100 8.74 -9.68 -9.46
C ALA A 100 7.93 -8.48 -9.97
N ALA A 101 8.56 -7.47 -10.58
CA ALA A 101 7.92 -6.20 -10.90
C ALA A 101 7.85 -5.86 -12.40
N ILE A 102 6.94 -4.94 -12.71
CA ILE A 102 6.98 -4.08 -13.90
C ILE A 102 7.04 -2.61 -13.48
N TYR A 103 7.47 -1.74 -14.37
CA TYR A 103 7.34 -0.29 -14.22
C TYR A 103 6.68 0.31 -15.45
N LEU A 104 6.05 1.47 -15.28
CA LEU A 104 5.45 2.26 -16.35
C LEU A 104 6.36 3.44 -16.66
N GLU A 105 6.54 3.77 -17.94
CA GLU A 105 7.31 4.96 -18.35
C GLU A 105 6.49 6.26 -18.13
N GLN A 106 6.06 6.49 -16.89
CA GLN A 106 5.32 7.67 -16.40
C GLN A 106 5.49 7.81 -14.87
N PRO A 107 5.42 9.03 -14.31
CA PRO A 107 5.64 9.25 -12.88
C PRO A 107 4.51 8.66 -12.02
N GLY A 108 4.87 8.04 -10.90
CA GLY A 108 3.94 7.38 -9.99
C GLY A 108 2.90 8.30 -9.38
N ALA A 109 3.30 9.49 -8.92
CA ALA A 109 2.39 10.47 -8.31
C ALA A 109 1.46 11.20 -9.32
N ASN A 110 1.60 10.91 -10.62
CA ASN A 110 0.61 11.32 -11.64
C ASN A 110 -0.05 10.11 -12.32
N THR A 111 0.07 8.93 -11.72
CA THR A 111 -0.56 7.69 -12.17
C THR A 111 -1.63 7.31 -11.17
N ARG A 112 -2.90 7.26 -11.60
CA ARG A 112 -4.02 6.96 -10.71
C ARG A 112 -4.47 5.51 -10.86
N VAL A 113 -4.82 4.90 -9.73
CA VAL A 113 -5.43 3.57 -9.61
C VAL A 113 -6.72 3.67 -8.82
N ARG A 114 -7.69 2.80 -9.15
CA ARG A 114 -8.92 2.63 -8.38
C ARG A 114 -8.63 1.70 -7.21
N THR A 115 -8.92 2.15 -6.00
CA THR A 115 -8.74 1.37 -4.77
C THR A 115 -9.88 1.63 -3.78
N TRP A 116 -9.78 1.08 -2.59
CA TRP A 116 -10.78 1.17 -1.53
C TRP A 116 -10.11 1.16 -0.16
N CYS A 117 -10.60 2.01 0.75
CA CYS A 117 -10.29 1.97 2.18
C CYS A 117 -11.60 2.06 3.01
N PRO A 118 -11.62 1.58 4.27
CA PRO A 118 -12.84 1.55 5.08
C PRO A 118 -13.57 2.88 5.25
N THR A 119 -12.84 3.98 5.46
CA THR A 119 -13.44 5.28 5.74
C THR A 119 -14.11 5.92 4.51
N PRO A 120 -13.42 6.11 3.37
CA PRO A 120 -14.03 6.72 2.19
C PRO A 120 -14.80 5.73 1.31
N GLY A 121 -14.55 4.43 1.48
CA GLY A 121 -14.94 3.43 0.49
C GLY A 121 -14.09 3.57 -0.80
N PRO A 122 -14.71 3.54 -2.00
CA PRO A 122 -14.00 3.66 -3.26
C PRO A 122 -13.28 5.00 -3.40
N GLN A 123 -12.01 4.96 -3.81
CA GLN A 123 -11.22 6.17 -4.04
C GLN A 123 -10.19 6.00 -5.18
N TYR A 124 -9.60 7.11 -5.61
CA TYR A 124 -8.36 7.06 -6.35
C TYR A 124 -7.18 7.05 -5.38
N GLY A 125 -6.19 6.22 -5.69
CA GLY A 125 -4.85 6.31 -5.13
C GLY A 125 -3.84 6.63 -6.22
N PHE A 126 -2.70 7.19 -5.86
CA PHE A 126 -1.54 7.32 -6.72
C PHE A 126 -0.71 6.03 -6.69
N LEU A 127 -0.24 5.60 -7.86
CA LEU A 127 0.63 4.42 -8.04
C LEU A 127 2.09 4.83 -7.87
N VAL A 128 2.41 5.33 -6.69
CA VAL A 128 3.77 5.71 -6.31
C VAL A 128 4.60 4.44 -6.11
N THR A 129 5.85 4.44 -6.58
CA THR A 129 6.74 3.28 -6.35
C THR A 129 7.06 3.17 -4.86
N HIS A 130 7.14 1.96 -4.36
CA HIS A 130 7.57 1.70 -3.00
C HIS A 130 8.15 0.27 -2.90
N ASN A 131 9.08 0.06 -1.97
CA ASN A 131 9.87 -1.19 -1.89
C ASN A 131 9.00 -2.44 -1.71
N GLU A 132 7.99 -2.36 -0.84
CA GLU A 132 7.08 -3.46 -0.52
C GLU A 132 6.18 -3.87 -1.69
N SER A 133 5.95 -2.98 -2.66
CA SER A 133 5.31 -3.34 -3.92
C SER A 133 6.05 -4.49 -4.62
N ILE A 134 7.38 -4.52 -4.48
CA ILE A 134 8.25 -5.52 -5.08
C ILE A 134 8.55 -6.65 -4.09
N SER A 135 8.94 -6.31 -2.84
CA SER A 135 9.35 -7.30 -1.83
C SER A 135 8.20 -8.23 -1.45
N ILE A 136 6.96 -7.73 -1.27
CA ILE A 136 5.79 -8.57 -0.98
C ILE A 136 5.49 -9.50 -2.16
N ALA A 137 5.50 -8.98 -3.39
CA ALA A 137 5.24 -9.79 -4.57
C ALA A 137 6.32 -10.88 -4.74
N ASP A 138 7.59 -10.56 -4.50
CA ASP A 138 8.66 -11.56 -4.48
C ASP A 138 8.47 -12.56 -3.34
N TYR A 139 8.27 -12.10 -2.11
CA TYR A 139 8.12 -12.93 -0.91
C TYR A 139 7.02 -13.98 -1.08
N PHE A 140 5.87 -13.60 -1.63
CA PHE A 140 4.73 -14.50 -1.88
C PHE A 140 4.75 -15.21 -3.25
N THR A 141 5.89 -15.27 -3.93
CA THR A 141 6.05 -16.02 -5.18
C THR A 141 6.15 -17.53 -4.93
N VAL A 142 5.37 -18.34 -5.66
CA VAL A 142 5.52 -19.81 -5.71
C VAL A 142 6.13 -20.22 -7.04
N GLU A 143 7.29 -20.87 -6.99
CA GLU A 143 7.93 -21.47 -8.14
C GLU A 143 7.75 -22.99 -8.16
N LYS A 144 7.63 -23.56 -9.34
CA LYS A 144 7.65 -25.01 -9.56
C LYS A 144 8.50 -25.29 -10.79
N ASP A 145 9.48 -26.17 -10.65
CA ASP A 145 10.38 -26.56 -11.76
C ASP A 145 11.08 -25.36 -12.44
N GLY A 146 11.36 -24.31 -11.67
CA GLY A 146 11.97 -23.06 -12.16
C GLY A 146 11.02 -22.08 -12.84
N GLU A 147 9.71 -22.36 -12.85
CA GLU A 147 8.68 -21.48 -13.38
C GLU A 147 7.82 -20.88 -12.27
N VAL A 148 7.54 -19.58 -12.37
CA VAL A 148 6.63 -18.88 -11.45
C VAL A 148 5.20 -19.33 -11.73
N THR A 149 4.59 -20.05 -10.78
CA THR A 149 3.21 -20.56 -10.89
C THR A 149 2.19 -19.75 -10.12
N PHE A 150 2.65 -18.86 -9.23
CA PHE A 150 1.81 -17.92 -8.51
C PHE A 150 2.66 -16.73 -8.06
N ARG A 151 2.08 -15.55 -8.18
CA ARG A 151 2.56 -14.29 -7.59
C ARG A 151 1.37 -13.34 -7.48
N PRO A 152 1.20 -12.59 -6.38
CA PRO A 152 0.20 -11.54 -6.32
C PRO A 152 0.65 -10.29 -7.08
N THR A 153 -0.28 -9.55 -7.68
CA THR A 153 -0.02 -8.13 -8.00
C THR A 153 0.11 -7.37 -6.69
N CYS A 154 1.10 -6.48 -6.55
CA CYS A 154 1.26 -5.68 -5.33
C CYS A 154 1.69 -4.27 -5.69
N HIS A 155 0.95 -3.25 -5.25
CA HIS A 155 1.36 -1.87 -5.43
C HIS A 155 0.73 -0.91 -4.45
N TYR A 156 1.33 0.27 -4.34
CA TYR A 156 0.75 1.36 -3.59
C TYR A 156 -0.49 1.93 -4.30
N ALA A 157 -1.53 2.23 -3.53
CA ALA A 157 -2.69 2.99 -3.97
C ALA A 157 -2.92 4.13 -2.97
N TYR A 158 -2.04 5.13 -3.04
CA TYR A 158 -1.91 6.15 -2.01
C TYR A 158 -2.85 7.35 -2.24
N HIS A 159 -3.79 7.59 -1.34
CA HIS A 159 -4.48 8.88 -1.27
C HIS A 159 -3.89 9.71 -0.12
N PRO A 160 -2.96 10.64 -0.39
CA PRO A 160 -2.37 11.47 0.66
C PRO A 160 -3.39 12.49 1.19
N ALA A 161 -3.00 13.26 2.21
CA ALA A 161 -3.81 14.36 2.72
C ALA A 161 -4.27 15.29 1.58
N ASN A 162 -5.44 15.92 1.73
CA ASN A 162 -6.01 16.76 0.67
C ASN A 162 -5.04 17.87 0.20
N ASP A 163 -4.27 18.44 1.11
CA ASP A 163 -3.28 19.48 0.77
C ASP A 163 -2.11 18.91 -0.04
N ALA A 164 -1.72 17.66 0.18
CA ALA A 164 -0.73 16.96 -0.65
C ALA A 164 -1.29 16.60 -2.03
N VAL A 165 -2.58 16.23 -2.14
CA VAL A 165 -3.26 16.09 -3.45
C VAL A 165 -3.22 17.40 -4.24
N LEU A 166 -3.54 18.53 -3.59
CA LEU A 166 -3.44 19.86 -4.21
C LEU A 166 -1.99 20.21 -4.58
N SER A 167 -1.02 19.83 -3.75
CA SER A 167 0.40 20.07 -3.99
C SER A 167 0.91 19.29 -5.21
N LEU A 168 0.51 18.04 -5.38
CA LEU A 168 0.81 17.25 -6.58
C LEU A 168 0.13 17.82 -7.82
N HIS A 169 -1.13 18.23 -7.70
CA HIS A 169 -1.86 18.85 -8.82
C HIS A 169 -1.16 20.12 -9.31
N GLU A 170 -0.72 20.99 -8.39
CA GLU A 170 0.04 22.19 -8.69
C GLU A 170 1.41 21.87 -9.32
N MET A 171 2.17 20.94 -8.71
CA MET A 171 3.50 20.54 -9.19
C MET A 171 3.45 20.00 -10.63
N PHE A 172 2.56 19.03 -10.89
CA PHE A 172 2.43 18.45 -12.24
C PHE A 172 1.80 19.41 -13.23
N GLY A 173 0.90 20.29 -12.80
CA GLY A 173 0.37 21.39 -13.61
C GLY A 173 1.46 22.37 -14.06
N ASN A 174 2.51 22.55 -13.25
CA ASN A 174 3.68 23.36 -13.55
C ASN A 174 4.82 22.57 -14.22
N GLY A 175 4.47 21.55 -15.02
CA GLY A 175 5.46 20.76 -15.78
C GLY A 175 6.33 19.84 -14.92
N GLY A 176 5.88 19.50 -13.71
CA GLY A 176 6.60 18.62 -12.79
C GLY A 176 7.73 19.31 -12.01
N LYS A 177 7.74 20.65 -11.98
CA LYS A 177 8.69 21.41 -11.17
C LYS A 177 8.15 21.56 -9.75
N ALA A 178 8.94 21.11 -8.77
CA ALA A 178 8.65 21.30 -7.35
C ALA A 178 8.48 22.78 -6.99
N GLN A 179 7.56 23.05 -6.09
CA GLN A 179 7.34 24.34 -5.45
C GLN A 179 8.61 24.79 -4.69
N PRO A 180 8.89 26.09 -4.59
CA PRO A 180 10.09 26.61 -3.92
C PRO A 180 10.07 26.43 -2.40
N VAL A 181 8.90 26.25 -1.80
CA VAL A 181 8.75 26.01 -0.36
C VAL A 181 8.11 24.66 -0.13
N LEU A 182 8.75 23.85 0.69
CA LEU A 182 8.33 22.50 1.06
C LEU A 182 8.03 22.50 2.57
N HIS A 183 6.85 22.04 2.97
CA HIS A 183 6.41 22.12 4.36
C HIS A 183 5.82 20.78 4.81
N VAL A 184 6.39 20.23 5.89
CA VAL A 184 5.87 19.04 6.55
C VAL A 184 4.99 19.51 7.70
N LEU A 185 3.73 19.07 7.71
CA LEU A 185 2.72 19.50 8.66
C LEU A 185 2.98 18.90 10.04
N ASP A 186 3.29 19.75 11.00
CA ASP A 186 3.38 19.37 12.41
C ASP A 186 1.99 19.02 12.95
N GLU A 187 1.92 18.19 14.00
CA GLU A 187 0.65 17.88 14.64
C GLU A 187 -0.09 19.15 15.07
N ASN A 188 0.61 20.19 15.51
CA ASN A 188 -0.02 21.41 16.02
C ASN A 188 -0.67 22.24 14.92
N GLU A 189 -0.33 21.98 13.67
CA GLU A 189 -0.89 22.66 12.50
C GLU A 189 -2.16 21.97 12.00
N LEU A 190 -2.41 20.75 12.46
CA LEU A 190 -3.55 19.92 12.06
C LEU A 190 -4.75 20.14 13.00
N VAL A 191 -5.96 20.07 12.45
CA VAL A 191 -7.24 20.21 13.16
C VAL A 191 -7.73 18.86 13.63
N ASP A 192 -7.81 17.91 12.70
CA ASP A 192 -8.36 16.57 12.88
C ASP A 192 -7.84 15.62 11.79
N GLY A 193 -8.30 14.37 11.86
CA GLY A 193 -8.15 13.38 10.79
C GLY A 193 -7.41 12.13 11.23
N VAL A 194 -7.38 11.15 10.34
CA VAL A 194 -6.73 9.86 10.54
C VAL A 194 -5.74 9.61 9.43
N ASP A 195 -4.74 8.78 9.73
CA ASP A 195 -3.99 8.08 8.71
C ASP A 195 -4.48 6.62 8.65
N GLU A 196 -5.31 6.31 7.66
CA GLU A 196 -5.86 4.98 7.44
C GLU A 196 -4.94 4.21 6.49
N LEU A 197 -3.93 3.53 7.05
CA LEU A 197 -2.94 2.73 6.34
C LEU A 197 -3.17 1.23 6.57
N GLY A 198 -3.43 0.50 5.49
CA GLY A 198 -3.59 -0.93 5.53
C GLY A 198 -3.30 -1.63 4.21
N VAL A 199 -3.60 -2.91 4.18
CA VAL A 199 -3.43 -3.77 2.99
C VAL A 199 -4.80 -4.27 2.55
N LEU A 200 -5.13 -4.06 1.28
CA LEU A 200 -6.34 -4.57 0.64
C LEU A 200 -5.98 -5.84 -0.15
N LEU A 201 -6.20 -7.01 0.44
CA LEU A 201 -6.10 -8.29 -0.28
C LEU A 201 -7.35 -8.46 -1.13
N TYR A 202 -7.20 -8.87 -2.39
CA TYR A 202 -8.33 -8.99 -3.30
C TYR A 202 -8.28 -10.22 -4.21
N GLY A 203 -9.43 -10.57 -4.78
CA GLY A 203 -9.61 -11.67 -5.74
C GLY A 203 -9.87 -13.04 -5.12
N HIS A 204 -9.87 -13.13 -3.79
CA HIS A 204 -10.27 -14.32 -3.04
C HIS A 204 -11.81 -14.48 -3.03
N GLU A 205 -12.33 -15.60 -2.49
CA GLU A 205 -13.76 -15.90 -2.53
C GLU A 205 -14.66 -14.88 -1.80
N LYS A 206 -14.15 -14.22 -0.76
CA LYS A 206 -14.80 -13.07 -0.09
C LYS A 206 -14.55 -11.71 -0.76
N ASN A 207 -14.24 -11.70 -2.05
CA ASN A 207 -13.89 -10.55 -2.88
C ASN A 207 -12.66 -9.76 -2.44
N ALA A 208 -12.77 -8.88 -1.44
CA ALA A 208 -11.67 -8.06 -0.94
C ALA A 208 -11.74 -7.83 0.57
N TYR A 209 -10.57 -7.78 1.20
CA TYR A 209 -10.38 -7.63 2.63
C TYR A 209 -9.27 -6.61 2.91
N TRP A 210 -9.64 -5.48 3.53
CA TRP A 210 -8.71 -4.48 4.03
C TRP A 210 -8.34 -4.81 5.48
N TYR A 211 -7.06 -4.75 5.83
CA TYR A 211 -6.60 -4.87 7.21
C TYR A 211 -5.50 -3.85 7.50
N GLY A 212 -5.65 -3.06 8.56
CA GLY A 212 -4.70 -2.00 8.85
C GLY A 212 -5.08 -1.10 10.02
N SER A 213 -4.28 -0.06 10.18
CA SER A 213 -4.37 0.97 11.21
C SER A 213 -5.31 2.10 10.78
N ARG A 214 -6.07 2.64 11.73
CA ARG A 214 -6.93 3.84 11.55
C ARG A 214 -6.58 4.90 12.60
N LEU A 215 -5.28 5.04 12.87
CA LEU A 215 -4.75 5.95 13.90
C LEU A 215 -5.19 7.39 13.65
N SER A 216 -5.78 8.00 14.68
CA SER A 216 -6.21 9.39 14.65
C SER A 216 -5.11 10.35 15.10
N LEU A 217 -5.20 11.59 14.64
CA LEU A 217 -4.36 12.69 15.12
C LEU A 217 -4.57 12.93 16.62
N GLU A 218 -5.80 12.82 17.10
CA GLU A 218 -6.16 13.00 18.50
C GLU A 218 -5.46 11.97 19.39
N GLU A 219 -5.60 10.69 19.07
CA GLU A 219 -4.94 9.59 19.79
C GLU A 219 -3.42 9.72 19.70
N THR A 220 -2.89 10.06 18.53
CA THR A 220 -1.45 10.30 18.34
C THR A 220 -0.90 11.28 19.37
N ARG A 221 -1.56 12.44 19.54
CA ARG A 221 -1.15 13.47 20.50
C ARG A 221 -1.17 13.00 21.94
N GLU A 222 -2.07 12.09 22.29
CA GLU A 222 -2.17 11.53 23.64
C GLU A 222 -1.03 10.56 23.96
N ILE A 223 -0.58 9.80 22.97
CA ILE A 223 0.33 8.66 23.19
C ILE A 223 1.78 8.91 22.79
N ALA A 224 2.07 9.85 21.90
CA ALA A 224 3.45 10.18 21.50
C ALA A 224 3.61 11.65 21.04
N PRO A 225 4.59 12.40 21.57
CA PRO A 225 4.78 13.80 21.21
C PRO A 225 5.50 13.97 19.85
N TYR A 226 5.45 15.20 19.33
CA TYR A 226 6.25 15.72 18.20
C TYR A 226 6.05 15.03 16.85
N GLN A 227 4.87 14.44 16.64
CA GLN A 227 4.54 13.78 15.38
C GLN A 227 3.03 13.73 15.19
N ASN A 228 2.63 13.72 13.92
CA ASN A 228 1.25 13.49 13.49
C ASN A 228 1.01 11.98 13.30
N ALA A 229 -0.20 11.58 12.87
CA ALA A 229 -0.57 10.16 12.78
C ALA A 229 0.31 9.38 11.79
N THR A 230 0.64 9.99 10.65
CA THR A 230 1.57 9.42 9.66
C THR A 230 2.94 9.16 10.29
N GLY A 231 3.47 10.15 11.02
CA GLY A 231 4.74 10.04 11.72
C GLY A 231 4.74 8.90 12.74
N LEU A 232 3.70 8.77 13.56
CA LEU A 232 3.65 7.75 14.61
C LEU A 232 3.56 6.32 14.05
N GLN A 233 2.86 6.10 12.94
CA GLN A 233 2.85 4.79 12.29
C GLN A 233 4.24 4.38 11.82
N VAL A 234 5.03 5.32 11.29
CA VAL A 234 6.42 5.07 10.85
C VAL A 234 7.36 4.87 12.04
N THR A 235 7.35 5.78 13.02
CA THR A 235 8.31 5.70 14.15
C THR A 235 8.06 4.48 15.02
N SER A 236 6.80 4.06 15.19
CA SER A 236 6.46 2.82 15.89
C SER A 236 6.89 1.57 15.13
N ALA A 237 6.85 1.58 13.79
CA ALA A 237 7.40 0.50 12.97
C ALA A 237 8.93 0.40 13.13
N VAL A 238 9.61 1.55 13.15
CA VAL A 238 11.07 1.62 13.40
C VAL A 238 11.39 1.08 14.79
N LEU A 239 10.62 1.46 15.83
CA LEU A 239 10.76 0.92 17.19
C LEU A 239 10.63 -0.61 17.19
N ALA A 240 9.59 -1.16 16.55
CA ALA A 240 9.39 -2.60 16.46
C ALA A 240 10.56 -3.31 15.76
N GLY A 241 11.05 -2.75 14.63
CA GLY A 241 12.22 -3.26 13.92
C GLY A 241 13.50 -3.21 14.76
N MET A 242 13.71 -2.15 15.55
CA MET A 242 14.84 -2.04 16.47
C MET A 242 14.79 -3.08 17.58
N VAL A 243 13.62 -3.30 18.19
CA VAL A 243 13.42 -4.36 19.19
C VAL A 243 13.73 -5.72 18.58
N TRP A 244 13.17 -6.02 17.40
CA TRP A 244 13.43 -7.28 16.70
C TRP A 244 14.90 -7.46 16.37
N ALA A 245 15.60 -6.42 15.91
CA ALA A 245 17.03 -6.48 15.59
C ALA A 245 17.90 -6.74 16.83
N ILE A 246 17.54 -6.18 17.99
CA ILE A 246 18.22 -6.45 19.26
C ILE A 246 18.00 -7.90 19.71
N GLU A 247 16.79 -8.43 19.52
CA GLU A 247 16.43 -9.81 19.83
C GLU A 247 17.05 -10.81 18.83
N ASN A 248 17.33 -10.38 17.60
CA ASN A 248 17.86 -11.19 16.50
C ASN A 248 19.14 -10.60 15.87
N PRO A 249 20.21 -10.34 16.64
CA PRO A 249 21.34 -9.49 16.21
C PRO A 249 22.26 -10.14 15.16
N LYS A 250 21.98 -11.38 14.75
CA LYS A 250 22.78 -12.17 13.81
C LYS A 250 22.00 -12.58 12.56
N ALA A 251 20.84 -11.97 12.30
CA ALA A 251 19.99 -12.30 11.16
C ALA A 251 20.55 -11.83 9.80
N GLY A 252 21.57 -10.96 9.78
CA GLY A 252 22.11 -10.40 8.54
C GLY A 252 21.28 -9.24 8.01
N ILE A 253 21.26 -9.07 6.69
CA ILE A 253 20.37 -8.12 6.02
C ILE A 253 19.02 -8.82 5.82
N VAL A 254 17.95 -8.22 6.32
CA VAL A 254 16.59 -8.73 6.20
C VAL A 254 15.65 -7.60 5.79
N GLU A 255 14.57 -7.95 5.09
CA GLU A 255 13.43 -7.06 4.82
C GLU A 255 12.30 -7.29 5.85
N ALA A 256 11.31 -6.40 5.88
CA ALA A 256 10.16 -6.50 6.78
C ALA A 256 9.32 -7.78 6.55
N ASP A 257 9.40 -8.36 5.35
CA ASP A 257 8.74 -9.62 5.02
C ASP A 257 9.40 -10.82 5.74
N GLU A 258 10.66 -10.71 6.14
CA GLU A 258 11.48 -11.81 6.70
C GLU A 258 11.55 -11.80 8.23
N VAL A 259 10.95 -10.79 8.89
CA VAL A 259 10.92 -10.69 10.35
C VAL A 259 9.66 -11.34 10.95
N ASP A 260 9.71 -11.60 12.26
CA ASP A 260 8.56 -12.13 12.99
C ASP A 260 7.48 -11.05 13.10
N TYR A 261 6.47 -11.15 12.24
CA TYR A 261 5.41 -10.16 12.16
C TYR A 261 4.59 -10.07 13.45
N LYS A 262 4.46 -11.17 14.22
CA LYS A 262 3.72 -11.15 15.49
C LYS A 262 4.49 -10.37 16.52
N ARG A 263 5.80 -10.61 16.62
CA ARG A 263 6.66 -9.86 17.55
C ARG A 263 6.72 -8.38 17.20
N CYS A 264 6.88 -8.04 15.92
CA CYS A 264 6.87 -6.65 15.49
C CYS A 264 5.51 -5.98 15.75
N LEU A 265 4.40 -6.64 15.43
CA LEU A 265 3.06 -6.10 15.72
C LEU A 265 2.79 -6.01 17.22
N GLU A 266 3.27 -6.93 18.05
CA GLU A 266 3.15 -6.85 19.51
C GLU A 266 3.75 -5.55 20.06
N VAL A 267 4.94 -5.17 19.56
CA VAL A 267 5.61 -3.92 19.94
C VAL A 267 4.91 -2.69 19.34
N GLN A 268 4.43 -2.79 18.10
CA GLN A 268 3.86 -1.67 17.36
C GLN A 268 2.40 -1.36 17.74
N MET A 269 1.61 -2.38 18.12
CA MET A 269 0.16 -2.29 18.35
C MET A 269 -0.27 -1.12 19.25
N PRO A 270 0.44 -0.80 20.36
CA PRO A 270 0.07 0.33 21.22
C PRO A 270 0.09 1.71 20.55
N TYR A 271 0.66 1.82 19.34
CA TYR A 271 0.87 3.08 18.62
C TYR A 271 0.07 3.16 17.31
N LEU A 272 -0.83 2.21 17.05
CA LEU A 272 -1.55 2.11 15.78
C LEU A 272 -3.04 2.49 15.89
N GLY A 273 -3.49 2.89 17.08
CA GLY A 273 -4.92 3.09 17.33
C GLY A 273 -5.74 1.86 16.97
N PRO A 274 -6.95 2.03 16.39
CA PRO A 274 -7.74 0.90 15.92
C PRO A 274 -7.04 0.16 14.77
N VAL A 275 -6.74 -1.12 14.97
CA VAL A 275 -6.29 -2.04 13.92
C VAL A 275 -7.41 -3.01 13.60
N GLU A 276 -7.99 -2.88 12.40
CA GLU A 276 -9.27 -3.50 12.05
C GLU A 276 -9.21 -4.24 10.71
N GLY A 277 -10.12 -5.20 10.53
CA GLY A 277 -10.33 -5.91 9.28
C GLY A 277 -11.72 -5.65 8.70
N HIS A 278 -11.79 -5.28 7.42
CA HIS A 278 -13.02 -4.88 6.73
C HIS A 278 -13.16 -5.62 5.41
N TYR A 279 -14.25 -6.37 5.24
CA TYR A 279 -14.63 -6.93 3.95
C TYR A 279 -15.44 -5.93 3.13
N THR A 280 -15.34 -6.03 1.80
CA THR A 280 -16.16 -5.24 0.89
C THR A 280 -16.52 -6.05 -0.35
N ASP A 281 -17.72 -5.84 -0.86
CA ASP A 281 -18.14 -6.34 -2.18
C ASP A 281 -17.66 -5.41 -3.32
N TRP A 282 -17.00 -4.30 -2.97
CA TRP A 282 -16.52 -3.34 -3.96
C TRP A 282 -15.54 -3.97 -4.95
N THR A 283 -15.66 -3.62 -6.22
CA THR A 283 -14.66 -3.94 -7.24
C THR A 283 -14.29 -2.70 -8.07
N PRO A 284 -13.14 -2.72 -8.77
CA PRO A 284 -12.79 -1.68 -9.74
C PRO A 284 -13.81 -1.50 -10.87
N LEU A 285 -14.76 -2.43 -11.06
CA LEU A 285 -15.82 -2.37 -12.08
C LEU A 285 -17.13 -1.76 -11.56
N ASP A 286 -17.23 -1.43 -10.28
CA ASP A 286 -18.49 -0.91 -9.72
C ASP A 286 -18.91 0.38 -10.41
N GLY A 287 -20.14 0.40 -10.91
CA GLY A 287 -20.68 1.51 -11.69
C GLY A 287 -20.09 1.67 -13.10
N ARG A 288 -19.39 0.64 -13.63
CA ARG A 288 -18.73 0.68 -14.95
C ARG A 288 -19.24 -0.42 -15.89
N PRO A 289 -19.32 -0.15 -17.21
CA PRO A 289 -19.00 1.11 -17.86
C PRO A 289 -20.05 2.20 -17.58
N GLY A 290 -19.62 3.46 -17.66
CA GLY A 290 -20.50 4.62 -17.48
C GLY A 290 -21.05 5.17 -18.80
N LEU A 291 -20.99 6.50 -18.95
CA LEU A 291 -21.49 7.23 -20.12
C LEU A 291 -20.65 7.06 -21.39
N PHE A 292 -19.41 6.60 -21.24
CA PHE A 292 -18.46 6.44 -22.34
C PHE A 292 -17.99 4.98 -22.42
N PRO A 293 -17.64 4.48 -23.62
CA PRO A 293 -17.02 3.18 -23.77
C PRO A 293 -15.70 3.09 -22.98
N GLU A 294 -15.50 1.99 -22.28
CA GLU A 294 -14.29 1.71 -21.51
C GLU A 294 -13.70 0.36 -21.92
N ASP A 295 -12.36 0.28 -21.99
CA ASP A 295 -11.63 -0.96 -22.26
C ASP A 295 -11.48 -1.77 -20.97
N LEU A 296 -12.51 -2.55 -20.62
CA LEU A 296 -12.62 -3.32 -19.38
C LEU A 296 -12.39 -4.82 -19.59
N ASP A 297 -11.97 -5.52 -18.54
CA ASP A 297 -12.11 -6.98 -18.43
C ASP A 297 -13.27 -7.30 -17.47
N THR A 298 -14.44 -7.65 -18.01
CA THR A 298 -15.63 -7.97 -17.21
C THR A 298 -15.63 -9.39 -16.63
N LYS A 299 -14.68 -10.24 -17.03
CA LYS A 299 -14.57 -11.61 -16.51
C LYS A 299 -13.77 -11.67 -15.21
N ASP A 300 -12.87 -10.71 -15.01
CA ASP A 300 -12.07 -10.59 -13.80
C ASP A 300 -11.98 -9.12 -13.36
N PRO A 301 -12.82 -8.70 -12.38
CA PRO A 301 -12.87 -7.31 -11.93
C PRO A 301 -11.53 -6.76 -11.43
N TRP A 302 -10.66 -7.64 -10.92
CA TRP A 302 -9.39 -7.29 -10.27
C TRP A 302 -8.18 -7.32 -11.21
N GLN A 303 -8.39 -7.34 -12.53
CA GLN A 303 -7.32 -7.10 -13.49
C GLN A 303 -6.78 -5.66 -13.36
N PHE A 304 -5.47 -5.49 -13.48
CA PHE A 304 -4.83 -4.17 -13.50
C PHE A 304 -5.42 -3.27 -14.60
N LYS A 305 -5.92 -3.88 -15.68
CA LYS A 305 -6.71 -3.22 -16.73
C LYS A 305 -7.88 -2.40 -16.18
N ASN A 306 -8.60 -2.92 -15.19
CA ASN A 306 -9.73 -2.24 -14.57
C ASN A 306 -9.29 -1.28 -13.47
N ILE A 307 -8.20 -1.60 -12.76
CA ILE A 307 -7.64 -0.81 -11.66
C ILE A 307 -7.03 0.50 -12.18
N LEU A 308 -6.16 0.43 -13.19
CA LEU A 308 -5.49 1.60 -13.77
C LEU A 308 -6.50 2.58 -14.39
N VAL A 309 -6.37 3.87 -14.06
CA VAL A 309 -7.21 4.94 -14.62
C VAL A 309 -6.68 5.32 -16.00
N ARG A 310 -7.52 5.21 -17.03
CA ARG A 310 -7.21 5.38 -18.45
C ARG A 310 -8.37 6.02 -19.18
#